data_AF-A0A954U9Y2-F1
#
_entry.id   AF-A0A954U9Y2-F1
#
_cell.length_a   1.000
_cell.length_b   1.000
_cell.length_c   1.000
_cell.angle_alpha   90.00
_cell.angle_beta   90.00
_cell.angle_gamma   90.00
#
_symmetry.space_group_name_H-M   'P 1'
#
loop_
_entity.id
_entity.type
_entity.pdbx_description
1 polymer ?
#
loop_
_entity_poly.entity_id
_entity_poly.type
_entity_poly.pdbx_seq_one_letter_code
_entity_poly.pdbx_strand_id
1 'polypeptide(L)'
;MRISYLCPLSLCLPLAGLVAILSPAVLVLTIQVLTAQGQEPTSPAPLQLRVLSYNIHHGRGIDDQVDLERLAKVVNDCHPDLVALQEVDNRTQRTDGVDQTAELARLTGLHAQFARQIDFEGGQYG
;
A
#
# COMPACT_ATOMS: atom_id res chain seq x y z
N MET A 1 6.99 -4.11 -2.63
CA MET A 1 6.79 -4.27 -4.09
C MET A 1 6.77 -2.87 -4.71
N ARG A 2 7.88 -2.42 -5.32
CA ARG A 2 7.96 -1.12 -6.01
C ARG A 2 7.63 -1.35 -7.47
N ILE A 3 6.50 -0.84 -7.93
CA ILE A 3 6.19 -0.76 -9.35
C ILE A 3 6.66 0.61 -9.81
N SER A 4 7.87 0.65 -10.35
CA SER A 4 8.42 1.83 -11.00
C SER A 4 7.89 1.89 -12.44
N TYR A 5 6.81 2.62 -12.67
CA TYR A 5 6.55 3.19 -13.99
C TYR A 5 7.24 4.54 -14.04
N LEU A 6 8.20 4.68 -14.97
CA LEU A 6 8.49 5.90 -15.73
C LEU A 6 9.74 5.63 -16.57
N CYS A 7 9.51 5.12 -17.78
CA CYS A 7 10.45 5.26 -18.87
C CYS A 7 10.16 6.62 -19.51
N PRO A 8 11.02 7.66 -19.39
CA PRO A 8 10.92 8.77 -20.30
C PRO A 8 11.52 8.28 -21.63
N LEU A 9 10.66 7.95 -22.59
CA LEU A 9 11.06 7.96 -23.99
C LEU A 9 11.35 9.43 -24.35
N SER A 10 12.55 9.90 -24.02
CA SER A 10 13.12 11.11 -24.61
C SER A 10 13.48 10.80 -26.05
N LEU A 11 12.50 11.00 -26.94
CA LEU A 11 12.70 11.04 -28.38
C LEU A 11 13.57 12.27 -28.70
N CYS A 12 14.89 12.11 -28.63
CA CYS A 12 15.85 13.14 -29.01
C CYS A 12 15.95 13.16 -30.55
N LEU A 13 15.04 13.88 -31.20
CA LEU A 13 15.21 14.31 -32.59
C LEU A 13 16.14 15.53 -32.58
N PRO A 14 17.22 15.56 -33.39
CA PRO A 14 18.09 16.72 -33.46
C PRO A 14 17.37 17.82 -34.25
N LEU A 15 16.66 18.71 -33.56
CA LEU A 15 16.06 19.92 -34.11
C LEU A 15 17.11 21.02 -34.41
N ALA A 16 18.38 20.63 -34.56
CA ALA A 16 19.49 21.54 -34.86
C ALA A 16 19.43 22.12 -36.29
N GLY A 17 18.60 21.57 -37.17
CA GLY A 17 18.57 21.94 -38.59
C GLY A 17 17.64 23.09 -38.98
N LEU A 18 16.74 23.57 -38.11
CA LEU A 18 15.65 24.48 -38.54
C LEU A 18 15.66 25.87 -37.89
N VAL A 19 16.63 26.18 -37.03
CA VAL A 19 16.71 27.48 -36.33
C VAL A 19 17.42 28.56 -37.16
N ALA A 20 18.13 28.18 -38.23
CA ALA A 20 19.02 29.06 -38.99
C ALA A 20 18.33 30.02 -40.00
N ILE A 21 17.00 30.07 -40.09
CA ILE A 21 16.26 30.90 -41.08
C ILE A 21 15.37 31.96 -40.40
N LEU A 22 15.37 32.05 -39.08
CA LEU A 22 14.46 32.95 -38.35
C LEU A 22 15.11 34.32 -38.10
N SER A 23 14.31 35.39 -38.23
CA SER A 23 14.78 36.77 -38.04
C SER A 23 15.32 36.98 -36.61
N PRO A 24 16.23 37.94 -36.39
CA PRO A 24 16.81 38.18 -35.06
C PRO A 24 15.75 38.48 -33.98
N ALA A 25 14.58 39.02 -34.36
CA ALA A 25 13.46 39.23 -33.44
C ALA A 25 12.79 37.92 -32.98
N VAL A 26 12.70 36.92 -33.87
CA VAL A 26 12.14 35.59 -33.54
C VAL A 26 13.12 34.78 -32.70
N LEU A 27 14.44 34.96 -32.93
CA LEU A 27 15.49 34.32 -32.13
C LEU A 27 15.51 34.82 -30.67
N VAL A 28 15.24 36.11 -30.43
CA VAL A 28 15.17 36.67 -29.06
C VAL A 28 13.92 36.18 -28.33
N LEU A 29 12.80 35.98 -29.03
CA LEU A 29 11.56 35.45 -28.47
C LEU A 29 11.67 33.96 -28.11
N THR A 30 12.41 33.17 -28.88
CA THR A 30 12.66 31.75 -28.57
C THR A 30 13.62 31.56 -27.38
N ILE A 31 14.56 32.48 -27.14
CA ILE A 31 15.48 32.42 -26.00
C ILE A 31 14.75 32.66 -24.66
N GLN A 32 13.77 33.57 -24.60
CA GLN A 32 13.03 33.86 -23.36
C GLN A 32 12.13 32.70 -22.90
N VAL A 33 11.61 31.91 -23.84
CA VAL A 33 10.81 30.71 -23.52
C VAL A 33 11.69 29.58 -22.96
N LEU A 34 12.99 29.53 -23.32
CA LEU A 34 13.92 28.52 -22.83
C LEU A 34 14.41 28.76 -21.39
N THR A 35 14.41 30.02 -20.90
CA THR A 35 14.84 30.36 -19.53
C THR A 35 13.72 30.28 -18.49
N ALA A 36 12.47 30.02 -18.92
CA ALA A 36 11.39 29.61 -18.03
C ALA A 36 11.59 28.13 -17.61
N GLN A 37 12.72 27.84 -16.98
CA GLN A 37 12.89 26.64 -16.17
C GLN A 37 11.95 26.81 -14.99
N GLY A 38 10.76 26.24 -15.12
CA GLY A 38 9.79 26.16 -14.04
C GLY A 38 10.49 25.61 -12.80
N GLN A 39 10.34 26.31 -11.68
CA GLN A 39 10.72 25.79 -10.40
C GLN A 39 9.82 24.56 -10.18
N GLU A 40 10.35 23.37 -10.45
CA GLU A 40 9.65 22.11 -10.20
C GLU A 40 9.14 22.19 -8.75
N PRO A 41 7.80 22.15 -8.53
CA PRO A 41 7.28 22.18 -7.18
C PRO A 41 7.95 21.03 -6.44
N THR A 42 8.58 21.32 -5.31
CA THR A 42 9.13 20.30 -4.42
C THR A 42 7.98 19.38 -4.02
N SER A 43 7.78 18.30 -4.78
CA SER A 43 6.73 17.33 -4.47
C SER A 43 7.01 16.85 -3.06
N PRO A 44 6.01 16.90 -2.15
CA PRO A 44 6.17 16.30 -0.85
C PRO A 44 6.65 14.87 -1.04
N ALA A 45 7.56 14.42 -0.18
CA ALA A 45 8.08 13.07 -0.25
C ALA A 45 6.90 12.08 -0.34
N PRO A 46 6.96 11.07 -1.22
CA PRO A 46 5.84 10.17 -1.43
C PRO A 46 5.47 9.48 -0.11
N LEU A 47 4.18 9.46 0.22
CA LEU A 47 3.66 8.73 1.38
C LEU A 47 4.09 7.26 1.24
N GLN A 48 4.80 6.75 2.25
CA GLN A 48 5.14 5.33 2.33
C GLN A 48 4.18 4.66 3.31
N LEU A 49 3.51 3.60 2.82
CA LEU A 49 2.59 2.79 3.61
C LEU A 49 3.07 1.34 3.61
N ARG A 50 3.13 0.72 4.78
CA ARG A 50 3.39 -0.70 4.96
C ARG A 50 2.08 -1.45 5.17
N VAL A 51 1.76 -2.31 4.22
CA VAL A 51 0.54 -3.12 4.25
C VAL A 51 0.92 -4.58 4.50
N LEU A 52 0.30 -5.20 5.50
CA LEU A 52 0.35 -6.63 5.76
C LEU A 52 -0.96 -7.27 5.28
N SER A 53 -0.87 -8.29 4.43
CA SER A 53 -2.01 -9.16 4.11
C SER A 53 -1.66 -10.57 4.52
N TYR A 54 -2.52 -11.21 5.30
CA TYR A 54 -2.24 -12.54 5.80
C TYR A 54 -3.52 -13.36 6.00
N ASN A 55 -3.55 -14.55 5.41
CA ASN A 55 -4.55 -15.56 5.72
C ASN A 55 -4.08 -16.30 6.98
N ILE A 56 -4.84 -16.12 8.07
CA ILE A 56 -4.41 -16.54 9.40
C ILE A 56 -4.88 -17.94 9.76
N HIS A 57 -5.66 -18.58 8.89
CA HIS A 57 -6.26 -19.89 9.13
C HIS A 57 -6.85 -20.00 10.54
N HIS A 58 -7.79 -19.10 10.89
CA HIS A 58 -8.41 -18.98 12.22
C HIS A 58 -7.41 -18.90 13.40
N GLY A 59 -6.21 -18.39 13.17
CA GLY A 59 -5.14 -18.29 14.16
C GLY A 59 -4.42 -19.61 14.44
N ARG A 60 -4.67 -20.67 13.67
CA ARG A 60 -4.05 -21.98 13.80
C ARG A 60 -2.67 -22.02 13.14
N GLY A 61 -1.67 -22.40 13.92
CA GLY A 61 -0.31 -22.61 13.40
C GLY A 61 -0.09 -24.00 12.82
N ILE A 62 1.14 -24.23 12.34
CA ILE A 62 1.60 -25.54 11.83
C ILE A 62 1.66 -26.63 12.92
N ASP A 63 1.61 -26.21 14.18
CA ASP A 63 1.52 -27.05 15.37
C ASP A 63 0.07 -27.39 15.74
N ASP A 64 -0.88 -27.05 14.88
CA ASP A 64 -2.32 -27.24 15.05
C ASP A 64 -2.95 -26.48 16.22
N GLN A 65 -2.22 -25.55 16.83
CA GLN A 65 -2.69 -24.75 17.95
C GLN A 65 -3.19 -23.38 17.49
N VAL A 66 -4.36 -22.97 17.97
CA VAL A 66 -4.87 -21.61 17.84
C VAL A 66 -4.18 -20.72 18.87
N ASP A 67 -3.40 -19.75 18.41
CA ASP A 67 -2.58 -18.88 19.26
C ASP A 67 -2.57 -17.46 18.67
N LEU A 68 -3.44 -16.59 19.19
CA LEU A 68 -3.61 -15.22 18.72
C LEU A 68 -2.48 -14.30 19.19
N GLU A 69 -1.84 -14.60 20.31
CA GLU A 69 -0.68 -13.91 20.83
C GLU A 69 0.53 -14.08 19.92
N ARG A 70 0.77 -15.31 19.45
CA ARG A 70 1.78 -15.62 18.44
C ARG A 70 1.50 -14.89 17.14
N LEU A 71 0.24 -14.89 16.69
CA LEU A 71 -0.17 -14.16 15.48
C LEU A 71 0.04 -12.65 15.64
N ALA A 72 -0.38 -12.06 16.76
CA ALA A 72 -0.20 -10.64 17.05
C ALA A 72 1.28 -10.26 17.12
N LYS A 73 2.14 -11.13 17.64
CA LYS A 73 3.59 -10.93 17.60
C LYS A 73 4.11 -10.82 16.17
N VAL A 74 3.68 -11.70 15.26
CA VAL A 74 4.06 -11.62 13.83
C VAL A 74 3.59 -10.30 13.21
N VAL A 75 2.35 -9.88 13.49
CA VAL A 75 1.81 -8.60 13.01
C VAL A 75 2.65 -7.43 13.53
N ASN A 76 2.93 -7.38 14.83
CA ASN A 76 3.67 -6.29 15.46
C ASN A 76 5.13 -6.21 14.98
N ASP A 77 5.80 -7.35 14.82
CA ASP A 77 7.18 -7.43 14.31
C ASP A 77 7.29 -6.93 12.85
N CYS A 78 6.18 -6.96 12.09
CA CYS A 78 6.14 -6.38 10.75
C CYS A 78 6.00 -4.85 10.74
N HIS A 79 5.65 -4.22 11.87
CA HIS A 79 5.32 -2.79 12.00
C HIS A 79 4.43 -2.23 10.86
N PRO A 80 3.25 -2.83 10.58
CA PRO A 80 2.38 -2.38 9.50
C PRO A 80 1.62 -1.10 9.86
N ASP A 81 1.29 -0.32 8.84
CA ASP A 81 0.34 0.80 8.93
C ASP A 81 -1.11 0.32 8.66
N LEU A 82 -1.27 -0.77 7.89
CA LEU A 82 -2.55 -1.39 7.57
C LEU A 82 -2.41 -2.91 7.54
N VAL A 83 -3.40 -3.61 8.09
CA VAL A 83 -3.46 -5.08 8.11
C VAL A 83 -4.77 -5.55 7.50
N ALA A 84 -4.69 -6.49 6.56
CA ALA A 84 -5.82 -7.19 5.97
C ALA A 84 -5.71 -8.69 6.29
N LEU A 85 -6.61 -9.20 7.13
CA LEU A 85 -6.63 -10.61 7.50
C LEU A 85 -7.73 -11.35 6.75
N GLN A 86 -7.48 -12.63 6.46
CA GLN A 86 -8.46 -13.56 5.88
C GLN A 86 -8.56 -14.79 6.78
N GLU A 87 -9.69 -15.49 6.71
CA GLU A 87 -9.97 -16.68 7.51
C GLU A 87 -10.03 -16.40 9.01
N VAL A 88 -10.59 -15.25 9.38
CA VAL A 88 -10.79 -14.82 10.75
C VAL A 88 -12.13 -15.35 11.25
N ASP A 89 -12.12 -15.97 12.44
CA ASP A 89 -13.35 -16.35 13.12
C ASP A 89 -13.88 -15.21 13.99
N ASN A 90 -15.21 -15.06 14.00
CA ASN A 90 -15.92 -14.20 14.93
C ASN A 90 -17.03 -15.00 15.61
N ARG A 91 -16.76 -15.37 16.87
CA ARG A 91 -17.68 -16.09 17.76
C ARG A 91 -18.14 -17.45 17.22
N THR A 92 -17.26 -18.16 16.52
CA THR A 92 -17.55 -19.52 16.02
C THR A 92 -17.30 -20.56 17.11
N GLN A 93 -17.96 -21.72 17.02
CA GLN A 93 -17.80 -22.78 18.03
C GLN A 93 -16.39 -23.36 18.08
N ARG A 94 -15.70 -23.58 16.95
CA ARG A 94 -14.32 -24.09 16.94
C ARG A 94 -13.28 -23.18 17.60
N THR A 95 -13.61 -21.91 17.83
CA THR A 95 -12.78 -20.94 18.56
C THR A 95 -13.39 -20.58 19.92
N ASP A 96 -14.23 -21.46 20.47
CA ASP A 96 -14.89 -21.28 21.77
C ASP A 96 -15.64 -19.95 21.90
N GLY A 97 -16.19 -19.44 20.80
CA GLY A 97 -16.93 -18.18 20.79
C GLY A 97 -16.06 -16.92 20.85
N VAL A 98 -14.75 -17.02 20.59
CA VAL A 98 -13.84 -15.87 20.58
C VAL A 98 -14.12 -14.94 19.39
N ASP A 99 -14.13 -13.63 19.65
CA ASP A 99 -14.08 -12.60 18.62
C ASP A 99 -12.61 -12.29 18.29
N GLN A 100 -12.06 -13.01 17.30
CA GLN A 100 -10.62 -12.90 17.00
C GLN A 100 -10.24 -11.50 16.51
N THR A 101 -11.15 -10.78 15.85
CA THR A 101 -10.89 -9.42 15.38
C THR A 101 -10.71 -8.47 16.56
N ALA A 102 -11.60 -8.54 17.56
CA ALA A 102 -11.49 -7.74 18.78
C ALA A 102 -10.22 -8.09 19.57
N GLU A 103 -9.88 -9.38 19.66
CA GLU A 103 -8.70 -9.82 20.40
C GLU A 103 -7.38 -9.41 19.71
N LEU A 104 -7.30 -9.56 18.38
CA LEU A 104 -6.13 -9.09 17.63
C LEU A 104 -5.99 -7.58 17.68
N ALA A 105 -7.09 -6.82 17.66
CA ALA A 105 -7.07 -5.37 17.88
C ALA A 105 -6.47 -5.03 19.25
N ARG A 106 -6.90 -5.74 20.31
CA ARG A 106 -6.38 -5.58 21.67
C ARG A 106 -4.88 -5.90 21.77
N LEU A 107 -4.43 -6.98 21.14
CA LEU A 107 -3.05 -7.45 21.20
C LEU A 107 -2.07 -6.61 20.35
N THR A 108 -2.53 -6.06 19.23
CA THR A 108 -1.71 -5.24 18.32
C THR A 108 -1.79 -3.75 18.61
N GLY A 109 -2.82 -3.30 19.34
CA GLY A 109 -3.13 -1.89 19.54
C GLY A 109 -3.69 -1.19 18.30
N LEU A 110 -4.02 -1.95 17.25
CA LEU A 110 -4.62 -1.42 16.02
C LEU A 110 -6.14 -1.29 16.17
N HIS A 111 -6.72 -0.36 15.41
CA HIS A 111 -8.16 -0.33 15.21
C HIS A 111 -8.56 -1.42 14.21
N ALA A 112 -9.64 -2.15 14.48
CA ALA A 112 -10.08 -3.24 13.62
C ALA A 112 -11.58 -3.17 13.33
N GLN A 113 -11.95 -3.70 12.18
CA GLN A 113 -13.33 -3.88 11.75
C GLN A 113 -13.44 -5.27 11.12
N PHE A 114 -14.42 -6.05 11.56
CA PHE A 114 -14.70 -7.35 10.98
C PHE A 114 -15.64 -7.21 9.77
N ALA A 115 -15.36 -7.97 8.72
CA ALA A 115 -16.20 -8.10 7.53
C ALA A 115 -16.56 -9.57 7.31
N ARG A 116 -17.84 -9.90 7.51
CA ARG A 116 -18.35 -11.27 7.38
C ARG A 116 -18.40 -11.70 5.91
N GLN A 117 -17.85 -12.87 5.60
CA GLN A 117 -18.05 -13.55 4.32
C GLN A 117 -19.21 -14.55 4.39
N ILE A 118 -19.26 -15.38 5.45
CA ILE A 118 -20.32 -16.37 5.68
C ILE A 118 -20.70 -16.48 7.16
N ASP A 119 -21.88 -17.05 7.43
CA ASP A 119 -22.19 -17.60 8.75
C ASP A 119 -21.52 -18.97 8.88
N PHE A 120 -20.90 -19.25 10.03
CA PHE A 120 -20.13 -20.47 10.24
C PHE A 120 -20.19 -20.89 11.70
N GLU A 121 -20.57 -22.15 11.96
CA GLU A 121 -20.60 -22.76 13.31
C GLU A 121 -21.27 -21.89 14.40
N GLY A 122 -22.39 -21.25 14.08
CA GLY A 122 -23.12 -20.38 15.03
C GLY A 122 -22.53 -18.97 15.22
N GLY A 123 -21.38 -18.71 14.61
CA GLY A 123 -20.75 -17.39 14.50
C GLY A 123 -20.61 -16.97 13.04
N GLN A 124 -19.52 -16.25 12.76
CA GLN A 124 -19.23 -15.65 11.45
C GLN A 124 -17.77 -15.89 11.06
N TYR A 125 -17.53 -15.97 9.75
CA TYR A 125 -16.20 -16.19 9.18
C TYR A 125 -15.95 -15.27 7.99
N GLY A 126 -14.74 -14.74 7.87
CA GLY A 126 -14.36 -13.78 6.82
C GLY A 126 -12.87 -13.53 6.70
#